data_AF-A0A967T2V2-F1
#
_entry.id   AF-A0A967T2V2-F1
#
_cell.length_a   1.000
_cell.length_b   1.000
_cell.length_c   1.000
_cell.angle_alpha   90.00
_cell.angle_beta   90.00
_cell.angle_gamma   90.00
#
_symmetry.space_group_name_H-M   'P 1'
#
loop_
_entity.id
_entity.type
_entity.pdbx_description
1 polymer ?
#
loop_
_entity_poly.entity_id
_entity_poly.type
_entity_poly.pdbx_seq_one_letter_code
_entity_poly.pdbx_strand_id
1 'polypeptide(L)'
;MPTPSRWMIKASMLYMLIGFVIGAMILISKVYPEYSSVWNLLAVHIEVGIFGWIIQLTMGTAYWILPRYLKTKSRGNPKLALAMVGMLNLGILINIASYVSILHSS
;
A
#
# COMPACT_ATOMS: atom_id res chain seq x y z
N MET A 1 -9.08 -9.71 -16.48
CA MET A 1 -8.67 -9.61 -15.06
C MET A 1 -9.86 -9.16 -14.21
N PRO A 2 -10.18 -9.82 -13.08
CA PRO A 2 -11.28 -9.43 -12.19
C PRO A 2 -11.18 -7.97 -11.73
N THR A 3 -12.31 -7.32 -11.46
CA THR A 3 -12.35 -5.93 -10.99
C THR A 3 -11.55 -5.70 -9.69
N PRO A 4 -11.60 -6.55 -8.64
CA PRO A 4 -10.83 -6.30 -7.41
C PRO A 4 -9.33 -6.30 -7.68
N SER A 5 -8.86 -7.26 -8.47
CA SER A 5 -7.44 -7.38 -8.85
C SER A 5 -6.94 -6.14 -9.61
N ARG A 6 -7.74 -5.60 -10.56
CA ARG A 6 -7.39 -4.36 -11.28
C ARG A 6 -7.21 -3.17 -10.33
N TRP A 7 -8.10 -3.03 -9.34
CA TRP A 7 -8.00 -1.95 -8.35
C TRP A 7 -6.79 -2.11 -7.44
N MET A 8 -6.54 -3.33 -6.94
CA MET A 8 -5.40 -3.61 -6.07
C MET A 8 -4.07 -3.32 -6.77
N ILE A 9 -3.90 -3.76 -8.02
CA ILE A 9 -2.66 -3.54 -8.77
C ILE A 9 -2.47 -2.07 -9.12
N LYS A 10 -3.53 -1.36 -9.54
CA LYS A 10 -3.41 0.09 -9.80
C LYS A 10 -3.03 0.86 -8.53
N ALA A 11 -3.68 0.56 -7.41
CA ALA A 11 -3.39 1.21 -6.14
C ALA A 11 -1.98 0.85 -5.63
N SER A 12 -1.50 -0.38 -5.83
CA SER A 12 -0.16 -0.75 -5.40
C SER A 12 0.95 -0.06 -6.19
N MET A 13 0.73 0.21 -7.49
CA MET A 13 1.64 1.05 -8.27
C MET A 13 1.65 2.51 -7.80
N LEU A 14 0.50 3.03 -7.37
CA LEU A 14 0.43 4.37 -6.79
C LEU A 14 1.18 4.44 -5.45
N TYR A 15 0.96 3.47 -4.56
CA TYR A 15 1.68 3.39 -3.29
C TYR A 15 3.18 3.17 -3.48
N MET A 16 3.59 2.39 -4.49
CA MET A 16 5.01 2.24 -4.85
C MET A 16 5.63 3.59 -5.19
N LEU A 17 4.98 4.39 -6.03
CA LEU A 17 5.46 5.71 -6.41
C LEU A 17 5.58 6.62 -5.18
N ILE A 18 4.55 6.67 -4.33
CA ILE A 18 4.57 7.46 -3.09
C ILE A 18 5.69 7.00 -2.16
N GLY A 19 5.81 5.68 -1.94
CA GLY A 19 6.86 5.09 -1.12
C GLY A 19 8.25 5.46 -1.62
N PHE A 20 8.50 5.38 -2.93
CA PHE A 20 9.78 5.76 -3.53
C PHE A 20 10.08 7.24 -3.41
N VAL A 21 9.08 8.10 -3.57
CA VAL A 21 9.22 9.55 -3.38
C VAL A 21 9.63 9.87 -1.94
N ILE A 22 8.97 9.26 -0.94
CA ILE A 22 9.33 9.44 0.48
C ILE A 22 10.73 8.87 0.75
N GLY A 23 11.05 7.69 0.22
CA GLY A 23 12.36 7.05 0.38
C GLY A 23 13.49 7.91 -0.22
N ALA A 24 13.26 8.53 -1.38
CA ALA A 24 14.20 9.46 -1.99
C ALA A 24 14.43 10.70 -1.10
N MET A 25 13.37 11.28 -0.52
CA MET A 25 13.50 12.40 0.42
C MET A 25 14.35 12.02 1.65
N ILE A 26 14.13 10.82 2.22
CA ILE A 26 14.92 10.32 3.36
C ILE A 26 16.40 10.14 2.98
N LEU A 27 16.69 9.71 1.75
CA LEU A 27 18.08 9.60 1.30
C LEU A 27 18.72 10.96 1.06
N ILE A 28 17.98 11.93 0.52
CA ILE A 28 18.46 13.31 0.33
C ILE A 28 18.76 13.97 1.68
N SER A 29 17.94 13.73 2.72
CA SER A 29 18.18 14.29 4.05
C SER A 29 19.46 13.76 4.72
N LYS A 30 19.98 12.60 4.29
CA LYS A 30 21.32 12.14 4.75
C LYS A 30 22.45 13.03 4.26
N VAL A 31 22.29 13.69 3.12
CA VAL A 31 23.29 14.59 2.54
C VAL A 31 23.18 15.99 3.16
N TYR A 32 21.96 16.42 3.50
CA TYR A 32 21.66 17.76 4.00
C TYR A 32 21.10 17.70 5.44
N PRO A 33 21.92 17.98 6.46
CA PRO A 33 21.53 17.88 7.88
C PRO A 33 20.32 18.74 8.27
N GLU A 34 20.09 19.84 7.54
CA GLU A 34 18.97 20.76 7.75
C GLU A 34 17.60 20.10 7.58
N TYR A 35 17.53 18.99 6.83
CA TYR A 35 16.31 18.21 6.59
C TYR A 35 16.24 16.92 7.45
N SER A 36 16.96 16.85 8.56
CA SER A 36 16.98 15.69 9.45
C SER A 36 15.59 15.24 9.92
N SER A 37 14.62 16.17 10.04
CA SER A 37 13.22 15.89 10.38
C SER A 37 12.51 14.97 9.38
N VAL A 38 12.98 14.85 8.13
CA VAL A 38 12.41 13.95 7.11
C VAL A 38 12.50 12.47 7.53
N TRP A 39 13.45 12.12 8.40
CA TRP A 39 13.55 10.76 8.96
C TRP A 39 12.32 10.30 9.73
N ASN A 40 11.53 11.24 10.24
CA ASN A 40 10.27 10.94 10.90
C ASN A 40 9.26 10.25 9.96
N LEU A 41 9.39 10.45 8.65
CA LEU A 41 8.57 9.79 7.64
C LEU A 41 8.96 8.33 7.38
N LEU A 42 10.00 7.80 8.05
CA LEU A 42 10.44 6.42 7.87
C LEU A 42 9.33 5.41 8.16
N ALA A 43 8.55 5.62 9.23
CA ALA A 43 7.42 4.75 9.56
C ALA A 43 6.38 4.74 8.43
N VAL A 44 6.05 5.92 7.88
CA VAL A 44 5.14 6.07 6.75
C VAL A 44 5.68 5.38 5.49
N HIS A 45 6.98 5.52 5.21
CA HIS A 45 7.65 4.87 4.08
C HIS A 45 7.53 3.34 4.16
N ILE A 46 7.79 2.77 5.34
CA ILE A 46 7.72 1.32 5.56
C ILE A 46 6.28 0.82 5.38
N GLU A 47 5.31 1.49 5.99
CA GLU A 47 3.89 1.10 5.91
C GLU A 47 3.38 1.12 4.46
N VAL A 48 3.65 2.21 3.73
CA VAL A 48 3.28 2.38 2.32
C VAL A 48 3.97 1.34 1.43
N GLY A 49 5.25 1.05 1.69
CA GLY A 49 6.01 0.07 0.92
C GLY A 49 5.53 -1.37 1.13
N ILE A 50 5.34 -1.78 2.38
CA ILE A 50 4.97 -3.16 2.71
C ILE A 50 3.49 -3.41 2.38
N PHE A 51 2.58 -2.63 2.97
CA PHE A 51 1.14 -2.89 2.86
C PHE A 51 0.56 -2.31 1.58
N GLY A 52 0.87 -1.05 1.27
CA GLY A 52 0.35 -0.36 0.09
C GLY A 52 0.89 -0.92 -1.22
N TRP A 53 2.17 -1.30 -1.28
CA TRP A 53 2.78 -1.80 -2.50
C TRP A 53 2.90 -3.33 -2.52
N ILE A 54 3.78 -3.94 -1.73
CA ILE A 54 4.17 -5.35 -1.88
C ILE A 54 2.99 -6.30 -1.62
N ILE A 55 2.34 -6.19 -0.46
CA ILE A 55 1.24 -7.07 -0.05
C ILE A 55 0.04 -6.87 -0.99
N GLN A 56 -0.33 -5.63 -1.28
CA GLN A 56 -1.46 -5.31 -2.15
C GLN A 56 -1.25 -5.77 -3.60
N LEU A 57 -0.03 -5.63 -4.14
CA LEU A 57 0.33 -6.18 -5.47
C LEU A 57 0.25 -7.71 -5.48
N THR A 58 0.78 -8.35 -4.43
CA THR A 58 0.81 -9.81 -4.30
C THR A 58 -0.61 -10.37 -4.23
N MET A 59 -1.46 -9.81 -3.36
CA MET A 59 -2.86 -10.24 -3.24
C MET A 59 -3.65 -9.95 -4.52
N GLY A 60 -3.44 -8.79 -5.15
CA GLY A 60 -4.09 -8.45 -6.43
C GLY A 60 -3.73 -9.46 -7.52
N THR A 61 -2.45 -9.81 -7.63
CA THR A 61 -1.96 -10.81 -8.60
C THR A 61 -2.48 -12.21 -8.27
N ALA A 62 -2.45 -12.60 -7.00
CA ALA A 62 -2.98 -13.87 -6.51
C ALA A 62 -4.47 -14.04 -6.85
N TYR A 63 -5.29 -13.00 -6.62
CA TYR A 63 -6.72 -13.02 -6.95
C TYR A 63 -7.00 -13.16 -8.46
N TRP A 64 -6.07 -12.70 -9.31
CA TRP A 64 -6.19 -12.86 -10.76
C TRP A 64 -5.76 -14.26 -11.22
N ILE A 65 -4.59 -14.74 -10.77
CA ILE A 65 -4.01 -16.00 -11.25
C ILE A 65 -4.74 -17.21 -10.65
N LEU A 66 -5.29 -17.08 -9.43
CA LEU A 66 -5.99 -18.15 -8.76
C LEU A 66 -7.52 -18.09 -9.01
N PRO A 67 -8.18 -19.26 -9.02
CA PRO A 67 -7.61 -20.60 -9.14
C PRO A 67 -7.57 -21.07 -10.60
N ARG A 68 -6.46 -21.66 -11.00
CA ARG A 68 -6.21 -22.08 -12.39
C ARG A 68 -6.83 -23.43 -12.75
N TYR A 69 -7.08 -24.29 -11.76
CA TYR A 69 -7.43 -25.71 -11.97
C TYR A 69 -8.71 -26.18 -11.26
N LEU A 70 -9.50 -25.27 -10.67
CA LEU A 70 -10.75 -25.67 -10.02
C LEU A 70 -11.90 -25.82 -11.03
N LYS A 71 -12.66 -26.92 -10.92
CA LYS A 71 -13.80 -27.26 -11.78
C LYS A 71 -15.12 -26.58 -11.37
N THR A 72 -15.17 -25.83 -10.26
CA THR A 72 -16.39 -25.22 -9.68
C THR A 72 -16.33 -23.68 -9.64
N LYS A 73 -17.39 -22.98 -9.19
CA LYS A 73 -17.41 -21.51 -9.04
C LYS A 73 -16.37 -21.05 -8.02
N SER A 74 -15.30 -20.42 -8.50
CA SER A 74 -14.02 -20.61 -7.84
C SER A 74 -13.39 -19.42 -7.09
N ARG A 75 -13.99 -18.22 -7.12
CA ARG A 75 -13.39 -17.00 -6.55
C ARG A 75 -14.19 -16.36 -5.41
N GLY A 76 -15.13 -17.11 -4.83
CA GLY A 76 -16.02 -16.62 -3.79
C GLY A 76 -16.90 -15.45 -4.25
N ASN A 77 -17.36 -14.63 -3.31
CA ASN A 77 -18.23 -13.49 -3.58
C ASN A 77 -17.40 -12.25 -4.02
N PRO A 78 -17.60 -11.74 -5.26
CA PRO A 78 -16.84 -10.59 -5.76
C PRO A 78 -17.13 -9.29 -5.00
N LYS A 79 -18.30 -9.14 -4.37
CA LYS A 79 -18.64 -7.94 -3.58
C LYS A 79 -17.80 -7.87 -2.31
N LEU A 80 -17.60 -9.00 -1.63
CA LEU A 80 -16.73 -9.08 -0.45
C LEU A 80 -15.27 -8.83 -0.81
N ALA A 81 -14.81 -9.33 -1.96
CA ALA A 81 -13.47 -9.04 -2.44
C ALA A 81 -13.26 -7.54 -2.69
N LEU A 82 -14.24 -6.85 -3.30
CA LEU A 82 -14.16 -5.41 -3.51
C LEU A 82 -14.22 -4.63 -2.18
N ALA A 83 -15.04 -5.06 -1.22
CA ALA A 83 -15.09 -4.48 0.12
C ALA A 83 -13.74 -4.59 0.83
N MET A 84 -13.06 -5.74 0.71
CA MET A 84 -11.71 -5.95 1.24
C MET A 84 -10.71 -4.96 0.63
N VAL A 85 -10.77 -4.71 -0.69
CA VAL A 85 -9.91 -3.68 -1.32
C VAL A 85 -10.16 -2.32 -0.68
N GLY A 86 -11.42 -1.92 -0.51
CA GLY A 86 -11.76 -0.65 0.14
C GLY A 86 -11.21 -0.56 1.57
N MET A 87 -11.49 -1.59 2.40
CA MET A 87 -11.05 -1.66 3.79
C MET A 87 -9.53 -1.64 3.95
N LEU A 88 -8.80 -2.34 3.07
CA LEU A 88 -7.33 -2.33 3.08
C LEU A 88 -6.77 -0.92 2.86
N ASN A 89 -7.23 -0.24 1.81
CA ASN A 89 -6.75 1.10 1.49
C ASN A 89 -7.14 2.10 2.59
N LEU A 90 -8.35 1.97 3.15
CA LEU A 90 -8.77 2.77 4.31
C LEU A 90 -7.88 2.53 5.53
N GLY A 91 -7.55 1.29 5.86
CA GLY A 91 -6.66 0.95 6.96
C GLY A 91 -5.27 1.57 6.80
N ILE A 92 -4.70 1.49 5.59
CA ILE A 92 -3.42 2.14 5.28
C ILE A 92 -3.51 3.66 5.45
N LEU A 93 -4.56 4.30 4.92
CA LEU A 93 -4.75 5.75 5.04
C LEU A 93 -4.92 6.20 6.51
N ILE A 94 -5.66 5.44 7.31
CA ILE A 94 -5.81 5.70 8.75
C ILE A 94 -4.46 5.58 9.46
N ASN A 95 -3.65 4.56 9.13
CA ASN A 95 -2.34 4.38 9.74
C ASN A 95 -1.38 5.52 9.37
N ILE A 96 -1.36 5.93 8.10
CA ILE A 96 -0.58 7.09 7.64
C ILE A 96 -1.02 8.37 8.37
N ALA A 97 -2.33 8.61 8.47
CA ALA A 97 -2.86 9.77 9.18
C ALA A 97 -2.48 9.76 10.66
N SER A 98 -2.48 8.58 11.30
CA SER A 98 -2.02 8.40 12.67
C SER A 98 -0.55 8.78 12.83
N TYR A 99 0.33 8.25 11.99
CA TYR A 99 1.76 8.61 12.03
C TYR A 99 1.98 10.10 11.84
N VAL A 100 1.31 10.72 10.85
CA VAL A 100 1.44 12.16 10.61
C VAL A 100 0.92 12.99 11.80
N SER A 101 -0.17 12.55 12.44
CA SER A 101 -0.71 13.24 13.62
C SER A 101 0.26 13.19 14.81
N ILE A 102 0.93 12.06 15.01
CA ILE A 102 1.94 11.88 16.06
C ILE A 102 3.12 12.84 15.81
N LEU A 103 3.56 12.98 14.56
CA LEU A 103 4.64 13.91 14.20
C LEU A 103 4.29 15.38 14.41
N HIS A 104 3.02 15.76 14.29
CA HIS A 104 2.60 17.14 14.55
C HIS A 104 2.55 17.44 16.06
N SER A 105 2.39 16.43 16.90
CA SER A 105 2.29 16.56 18.37
C SER A 105 3.63 16.53 19.11
N SER A 106 4.72 16.21 18.41
CA SER A 106 6.10 16.10 18.94
C SER A 106 6.95 17.31 18.57
#